data_AF-A0AAP5QT98-F1
#
_entry.id   AF-A0AAP5QT98-F1
#
_cell.length_a   1.000
_cell.length_b   1.000
_cell.length_c   1.000
_cell.angle_alpha   90.00
_cell.angle_beta   90.00
_cell.angle_gamma   90.00
#
_symmetry.space_group_name_H-M   'P 1'
#
loop_
_entity.id
_entity.type
_entity.pdbx_description
1 polymer ?
#
loop_
_entity_poly.entity_id
_entity_poly.type
_entity_poly.pdbx_seq_one_letter_code
_entity_poly.pdbx_strand_id
1 'polypeptide(L)'
;MNEVSPTDQQITIEDVTSELHKAFDIFNNHFFDGILPVPAITIQTNKNNRNAMGWCSTVPNWGTKDGKHQMYELNLAAEFLDLDFFETMDTLLHEMVHLYHKVKGIKDTSRKGEYHNKIFRDKVLELGFEYSENKPHPRMGWTFARIGPALKERISKMDINQKIFSISKRGYMYFQLLADGKTPEQAAQICESSEQQPALLRTKSKSHKWLCPNCEVRVISYKENVNIICGDCNETLVKR
;
A
#
# COMPACT_ATOMS: atom_id res chain seq x y z
N MET A 1 25.53 12.85 -36.95
CA MET A 1 24.19 12.86 -36.32
C MET A 1 24.28 11.85 -35.20
N ASN A 2 24.45 12.32 -33.97
CA ASN A 2 24.61 11.43 -32.83
C ASN A 2 23.22 10.93 -32.42
N GLU A 3 23.03 9.62 -32.48
CA GLU A 3 21.85 8.94 -31.99
C GLU A 3 21.73 9.19 -30.49
N VAL A 4 20.62 9.82 -30.08
CA VAL A 4 20.25 9.96 -28.68
C VAL A 4 19.71 8.60 -28.24
N SER A 5 20.46 7.93 -27.36
CA SER A 5 20.04 6.73 -26.64
C SER A 5 18.68 6.96 -25.96
N PRO A 6 17.62 6.18 -26.25
CA PRO A 6 16.31 6.41 -25.67
C PRO A 6 16.16 5.68 -24.33
N THR A 7 16.75 6.19 -23.25
CA THR A 7 16.43 5.71 -21.88
C THR A 7 16.77 6.75 -20.82
N ASP A 8 15.79 7.58 -20.48
CA ASP A 8 15.55 8.13 -19.14
C ASP A 8 14.17 8.81 -19.13
N GLN A 9 13.15 8.07 -19.61
CA GLN A 9 11.79 8.57 -19.51
C GLN A 9 11.41 8.58 -18.03
N GLN A 10 11.06 9.75 -17.50
CA GLN A 10 10.58 9.91 -16.15
C GLN A 10 9.29 9.09 -15.97
N ILE A 11 9.33 8.07 -15.12
CA ILE A 11 8.17 7.26 -14.76
C ILE A 11 7.38 7.99 -13.68
N THR A 12 6.08 8.09 -13.89
CA THR A 12 5.12 8.73 -13.01
C THR A 12 4.07 7.75 -12.51
N ILE A 13 3.24 8.19 -11.57
CA ILE A 13 2.12 7.37 -11.11
C ILE A 13 1.09 7.11 -12.22
N GLU A 14 0.96 8.01 -13.19
CA GLU A 14 0.07 7.84 -14.34
C GLU A 14 0.50 6.62 -15.16
N ASP A 15 1.79 6.50 -15.47
CA ASP A 15 2.36 5.37 -16.20
C ASP A 15 2.04 4.04 -15.48
N VAL A 16 2.27 3.99 -14.17
CA VAL A 16 1.98 2.79 -13.35
C VAL A 16 0.50 2.46 -13.35
N THR A 17 -0.38 3.44 -13.14
CA THR A 17 -1.83 3.19 -13.12
C THR A 17 -2.35 2.75 -14.48
N SER A 18 -1.86 3.34 -15.58
CA SER A 18 -2.21 2.96 -16.94
C SER A 18 -1.80 1.51 -17.23
N GLU A 19 -0.57 1.14 -16.86
CA GLU A 19 -0.05 -0.21 -17.06
C GLU A 19 -0.78 -1.24 -16.17
N LEU A 20 -1.19 -0.88 -14.95
CA LEU A 20 -2.02 -1.73 -14.09
C LEU A 20 -3.42 -1.97 -14.69
N HIS A 21 -4.04 -0.95 -15.30
CA HIS A 21 -5.31 -1.13 -16.01
C HIS A 21 -5.15 -2.05 -17.22
N LYS A 22 -4.08 -1.88 -18.00
CA LYS A 22 -3.74 -2.78 -19.11
C LYS A 22 -3.54 -4.22 -18.63
N ALA A 23 -2.75 -4.41 -17.58
CA ALA A 23 -2.51 -5.73 -16.98
C ALA A 23 -3.82 -6.37 -16.47
N PHE A 24 -4.69 -5.59 -15.82
CA PHE A 24 -6.01 -6.05 -15.39
C PHE A 24 -6.85 -6.55 -16.57
N ASP A 25 -6.93 -5.80 -17.67
CA ASP A 25 -7.72 -6.18 -18.86
C ASP A 25 -7.17 -7.46 -19.51
N ILE A 26 -5.85 -7.56 -19.65
CA ILE A 26 -5.17 -8.77 -20.14
C ILE A 26 -5.51 -9.96 -19.23
N PHE A 27 -5.34 -9.81 -17.92
CA PHE A 27 -5.61 -10.88 -16.96
C PHE A 27 -7.09 -11.26 -16.93
N ASN A 28 -8.01 -10.30 -17.01
CA ASN A 28 -9.44 -10.55 -17.04
C ASN A 28 -9.82 -11.44 -18.24
N ASN A 29 -9.30 -11.11 -19.42
CA ASN A 29 -9.56 -11.88 -20.63
C ASN A 29 -8.91 -13.27 -20.61
N HIS A 30 -7.69 -13.40 -20.08
CA HIS A 30 -6.95 -14.66 -20.09
C HIS A 30 -7.29 -15.63 -18.95
N PHE A 31 -7.72 -15.12 -17.79
CA PHE A 31 -7.88 -15.92 -16.57
C PHE A 31 -9.31 -15.94 -16.01
N PHE A 32 -10.17 -15.02 -16.47
CA PHE A 32 -11.51 -14.83 -15.92
C PHE A 32 -12.59 -14.70 -17.01
N ASP A 33 -12.30 -15.10 -18.25
CA ASP A 33 -13.23 -15.07 -19.38
C ASP A 33 -13.83 -13.67 -19.67
N GLY A 34 -13.14 -12.61 -19.26
CA GLY A 34 -13.58 -11.22 -19.45
C GLY A 34 -14.77 -10.81 -18.57
N ILE A 35 -15.14 -11.60 -17.56
CA ILE A 35 -16.37 -11.34 -16.77
C ILE A 35 -16.19 -10.30 -15.66
N LEU A 36 -14.95 -9.94 -15.29
CA LEU A 36 -14.73 -9.01 -14.19
C LEU A 36 -15.10 -7.59 -14.64
N PRO A 37 -15.90 -6.85 -13.85
CA PRO A 37 -16.16 -5.44 -14.11
C PRO A 37 -14.89 -4.63 -13.91
N VAL A 38 -14.74 -3.53 -14.65
CA VAL A 38 -13.63 -2.60 -14.48
C VAL A 38 -13.64 -2.02 -13.06
N PRO A 39 -12.60 -2.24 -12.25
CA PRO A 39 -12.50 -1.69 -10.91
C PRO A 39 -11.85 -0.30 -10.93
N ALA A 40 -11.98 0.42 -9.82
CA ALA A 40 -11.09 1.54 -9.52
C ALA A 40 -9.76 0.95 -9.02
N ILE A 41 -8.72 0.98 -9.86
CA ILE A 41 -7.37 0.58 -9.44
C ILE A 41 -6.73 1.77 -8.73
N THR A 42 -6.33 1.58 -7.48
CA THR A 42 -5.73 2.64 -6.67
C THR A 42 -4.35 2.27 -6.17
N ILE A 43 -3.52 3.29 -5.93
CA ILE A 43 -2.20 3.15 -5.32
C ILE A 43 -2.19 3.95 -4.03
N GLN A 44 -2.28 3.27 -2.89
CA GLN A 44 -2.43 3.91 -1.58
C GLN A 44 -1.58 3.19 -0.52
N THR A 45 -1.09 3.94 0.47
CA THR A 45 -0.40 3.37 1.63
C THR A 45 -1.37 2.61 2.52
N ASN A 46 -1.04 1.36 2.89
CA ASN A 46 -1.78 0.66 3.94
C ASN A 46 -1.31 1.06 5.34
N LYS A 47 -1.88 2.15 5.87
CA LYS A 47 -1.53 2.65 7.22
C LYS A 47 -1.90 1.69 8.36
N ASN A 48 -2.88 0.82 8.13
CA ASN A 48 -3.47 -0.04 9.17
C ASN A 48 -2.91 -1.46 9.16
N ASN A 49 -2.38 -1.93 8.03
CA ASN A 49 -1.73 -3.22 7.90
C ASN A 49 -0.57 -3.10 6.91
N ARG A 50 0.61 -2.72 7.43
CA ARG A 50 1.81 -2.49 6.62
C ARG A 50 2.32 -3.73 5.87
N ASN A 51 1.83 -4.93 6.23
CA ASN A 51 2.26 -6.18 5.59
C ASN A 51 1.34 -6.58 4.43
N ALA A 52 0.22 -5.89 4.20
CA ALA A 52 -0.66 -6.19 3.08
C ALA A 52 -0.23 -5.37 1.85
N MET A 53 0.11 -6.09 0.78
CA MET A 53 0.57 -5.51 -0.49
C MET A 53 -0.58 -4.99 -1.36
N GLY A 54 -1.81 -5.39 -1.07
CA GLY A 54 -3.00 -4.91 -1.75
C GLY A 54 -4.28 -5.25 -0.98
N TRP A 55 -5.42 -4.79 -1.50
CA TRP A 55 -6.73 -5.27 -1.07
C TRP A 55 -7.79 -5.01 -2.15
N CYS A 56 -8.78 -5.90 -2.21
CA CYS A 56 -10.05 -5.69 -2.90
C CYS A 56 -11.11 -5.21 -1.91
N SER A 57 -11.88 -4.17 -2.27
CA SER A 57 -13.02 -3.75 -1.45
C SER A 57 -14.07 -4.86 -1.35
N THR A 58 -14.78 -4.91 -0.22
CA THR A 58 -15.83 -5.92 0.01
C THR A 58 -17.14 -5.60 -0.70
N VAL A 59 -17.34 -4.33 -1.05
CA VAL A 59 -18.50 -3.76 -1.74
C VAL A 59 -18.01 -2.67 -2.70
N PRO A 60 -18.80 -2.30 -3.73
CA PRO A 60 -18.51 -1.13 -4.54
C PRO A 60 -18.49 0.14 -3.67
N ASN A 61 -17.35 0.82 -3.61
CA ASN A 61 -17.13 2.02 -2.80
C ASN A 61 -16.67 3.23 -3.64
N TRP A 62 -16.50 3.03 -4.95
CA TRP A 62 -16.30 4.09 -5.94
C TRP A 62 -17.54 4.19 -6.82
N GLY A 63 -17.85 5.40 -7.31
CA GLY A 63 -18.94 5.55 -8.26
C GLY A 63 -19.16 6.97 -8.74
N THR A 64 -20.03 7.10 -9.75
CA THR A 64 -20.47 8.39 -10.27
C THR A 64 -21.31 9.12 -9.22
N LYS A 65 -21.38 10.46 -9.32
CA LYS A 65 -22.15 11.29 -8.38
C LYS A 65 -23.64 10.91 -8.32
N ASP A 66 -24.19 10.39 -9.41
CA ASP A 66 -25.58 9.92 -9.49
C ASP A 66 -25.76 8.46 -9.03
N GLY A 67 -24.67 7.77 -8.64
CA GLY A 67 -24.67 6.42 -8.11
C GLY A 67 -24.95 5.32 -9.14
N LYS A 68 -25.10 5.64 -10.44
CA LYS A 68 -25.46 4.67 -11.48
C LYS A 68 -24.33 3.73 -11.86
N HIS A 69 -23.11 4.23 -11.83
CA HIS A 69 -21.93 3.42 -12.08
C HIS A 69 -21.17 3.28 -10.77
N GLN A 70 -21.02 2.05 -10.30
CA GLN A 70 -20.30 1.71 -9.07
C GLN A 70 -19.18 0.73 -9.40
N MET A 71 -18.04 0.91 -8.75
CA MET A 71 -16.84 0.11 -8.96
C MET A 71 -16.33 -0.42 -7.62
N TYR A 72 -15.80 -1.63 -7.65
CA TYR A 72 -14.95 -2.14 -6.58
C TYR A 72 -13.59 -1.42 -6.61
N GLU A 73 -12.95 -1.29 -5.46
CA GLU A 73 -11.57 -0.85 -5.37
C GLU A 73 -10.64 -2.07 -5.43
N LEU A 74 -9.63 -2.02 -6.31
CA LEU A 74 -8.46 -2.87 -6.24
C LEU A 74 -7.25 -2.00 -5.92
N ASN A 75 -6.83 -2.00 -4.66
CA ASN A 75 -5.68 -1.21 -4.24
C ASN A 75 -4.40 -2.04 -4.27
N LEU A 76 -3.32 -1.45 -4.79
CA LEU A 76 -1.95 -1.90 -4.57
C LEU A 76 -1.22 -0.92 -3.63
N ALA A 77 -0.45 -1.45 -2.69
CA ALA A 77 0.23 -0.61 -1.72
C ALA A 77 1.41 0.13 -2.36
N ALA A 78 1.44 1.45 -2.16
CA ALA A 78 2.39 2.34 -2.83
C ALA A 78 3.85 2.00 -2.50
N GLU A 79 4.12 1.37 -1.36
CA GLU A 79 5.44 1.03 -0.86
C GLU A 79 6.08 -0.20 -1.55
N PHE A 80 5.30 -1.01 -2.29
CA PHE A 80 5.78 -2.30 -2.81
C PHE A 80 5.87 -2.38 -4.35
N LEU A 81 5.54 -1.30 -5.05
CA LEU A 81 5.48 -1.26 -6.51
C LEU A 81 6.83 -1.42 -7.22
N ASP A 82 7.95 -1.25 -6.51
CA ASP A 82 9.31 -1.39 -7.03
C ASP A 82 10.03 -2.65 -6.52
N LEU A 83 9.34 -3.57 -5.82
CA LEU A 83 9.97 -4.80 -5.32
C LEU A 83 10.42 -5.71 -6.46
N ASP A 84 9.47 -6.07 -7.33
CA ASP A 84 9.66 -6.86 -8.52
C ASP A 84 8.36 -6.81 -9.36
N PHE A 85 8.50 -6.96 -10.67
CA PHE A 85 7.35 -7.01 -11.57
C PHE A 85 6.39 -8.14 -11.21
N PHE A 86 6.91 -9.35 -10.92
CA PHE A 86 6.07 -10.49 -10.59
C PHE A 86 5.40 -10.38 -9.23
N GLU A 87 6.01 -9.68 -8.26
CA GLU A 87 5.34 -9.40 -6.97
C GLU A 87 4.15 -8.44 -7.15
N THR A 88 4.25 -7.49 -8.08
CA THR A 88 3.12 -6.61 -8.43
C THR A 88 2.02 -7.38 -9.15
N MET A 89 2.38 -8.23 -10.11
CA MET A 89 1.41 -9.08 -10.83
C MET A 89 0.76 -10.12 -9.91
N ASP A 90 1.51 -10.70 -8.97
CA ASP A 90 1.01 -11.61 -7.93
C ASP A 90 -0.08 -10.92 -7.11
N THR A 91 0.22 -9.72 -6.61
CA THR A 91 -0.73 -8.91 -5.83
C THR A 91 -1.97 -8.57 -6.66
N LEU A 92 -1.81 -8.06 -7.89
CA LEU A 92 -2.94 -7.71 -8.75
C LEU A 92 -3.83 -8.93 -9.00
N LEU A 93 -3.25 -10.06 -9.39
CA LEU A 93 -4.01 -11.26 -9.71
C LEU A 93 -4.68 -11.89 -8.46
N HIS A 94 -4.03 -11.81 -7.29
CA HIS A 94 -4.62 -12.18 -6.00
C HIS A 94 -5.88 -11.36 -5.72
N GLU A 95 -5.81 -10.03 -5.88
CA GLU A 95 -6.98 -9.17 -5.65
C GLU A 95 -8.07 -9.35 -6.73
N MET A 96 -7.69 -9.69 -7.96
CA MET A 96 -8.64 -10.09 -9.00
C MET A 96 -9.38 -11.40 -8.66
N VAL A 97 -8.75 -12.35 -7.96
CA VAL A 97 -9.45 -13.55 -7.45
C VAL A 97 -10.50 -13.18 -6.41
N HIS A 98 -10.20 -12.21 -5.54
CA HIS A 98 -11.21 -11.67 -4.63
C HIS A 98 -12.38 -11.04 -5.40
N LEU A 99 -12.10 -10.19 -6.38
CA LEU A 99 -13.13 -9.56 -7.22
C LEU A 99 -13.97 -10.60 -7.97
N TYR A 100 -13.35 -11.64 -8.54
CA TYR A 100 -14.04 -12.74 -9.20
C TYR A 100 -15.08 -13.39 -8.29
N HIS A 101 -14.69 -13.72 -7.06
CA HIS A 101 -15.62 -14.31 -6.10
C HIS A 101 -16.73 -13.34 -5.70
N LYS A 102 -16.47 -12.02 -5.58
CA LYS A 102 -17.53 -11.02 -5.35
C LYS A 102 -18.54 -10.98 -6.48
N VAL A 103 -18.09 -10.94 -7.74
CA VAL A 103 -18.96 -10.92 -8.93
C VAL A 103 -19.81 -12.19 -9.00
N LYS A 104 -19.24 -13.35 -8.63
CA LYS A 104 -19.96 -14.64 -8.58
C LYS A 104 -20.85 -14.82 -7.34
N GLY A 105 -20.83 -13.92 -6.37
CA GLY A 105 -21.55 -14.08 -5.11
C GLY A 105 -20.98 -15.21 -4.22
N ILE A 106 -19.71 -15.54 -4.39
CA ILE A 106 -19.01 -16.61 -3.67
C ILE A 106 -18.21 -16.02 -2.52
N LYS A 107 -18.27 -16.67 -1.36
CA LYS A 107 -17.50 -16.28 -0.17
C LYS A 107 -16.19 -17.06 -0.09
N ASP A 108 -15.10 -16.39 -0.42
CA ASP A 108 -13.73 -16.92 -0.49
C ASP A 108 -12.88 -16.67 0.77
N THR A 109 -13.40 -15.85 1.68
CA THR A 109 -12.80 -15.55 2.98
C THR A 109 -13.75 -15.85 4.13
N SER A 110 -13.18 -16.05 5.32
CA SER A 110 -13.89 -16.30 6.57
C SER A 110 -13.31 -15.42 7.68
N ARG A 111 -13.83 -15.53 8.91
CA ARG A 111 -13.39 -14.71 10.05
C ARG A 111 -13.37 -13.21 9.74
N LYS A 112 -14.50 -12.68 9.24
CA LYS A 112 -14.65 -11.27 8.82
C LYS A 112 -13.64 -10.81 7.75
N GLY A 113 -13.19 -11.72 6.89
CA GLY A 113 -12.29 -11.41 5.78
C GLY A 113 -10.82 -11.72 6.06
N GLU A 114 -10.46 -12.06 7.31
CA GLU A 114 -9.06 -12.29 7.69
C GLU A 114 -8.50 -13.64 7.25
N TYR A 115 -9.34 -14.61 6.93
CA TYR A 115 -8.92 -15.99 6.67
C TYR A 115 -9.34 -16.46 5.27
N HIS A 116 -8.38 -16.64 4.37
CA HIS A 116 -8.59 -17.21 3.04
C HIS A 116 -8.98 -18.69 3.15
N ASN A 117 -10.17 -19.04 2.65
CA ASN A 117 -10.71 -20.39 2.78
C ASN A 117 -10.27 -21.28 1.60
N LYS A 118 -10.76 -22.52 1.54
CA LYS A 118 -10.37 -23.47 0.48
C LYS A 118 -10.87 -23.06 -0.91
N ILE A 119 -11.95 -22.30 -1.01
CA ILE A 119 -12.46 -21.79 -2.30
C ILE A 119 -11.46 -20.80 -2.88
N PHE A 120 -10.94 -19.88 -2.06
CA PHE A 120 -9.85 -18.99 -2.47
C PHE A 120 -8.63 -19.78 -2.95
N ARG A 121 -8.17 -20.75 -2.14
CA ARG A 121 -7.06 -21.64 -2.47
C ARG A 121 -7.26 -22.31 -3.83
N ASP A 122 -8.42 -22.91 -4.05
CA ASP A 122 -8.69 -23.69 -5.26
C ASP A 122 -8.63 -22.79 -6.50
N LYS A 123 -9.14 -21.56 -6.40
CA LYS A 123 -9.07 -20.60 -7.51
C LYS A 123 -7.64 -20.12 -7.79
N VAL A 124 -6.84 -19.78 -6.78
CA VAL A 124 -5.45 -19.37 -7.04
C VAL A 124 -4.61 -20.52 -7.62
N LEU A 125 -4.83 -21.77 -7.16
CA LEU A 125 -4.18 -22.95 -7.73
C LEU A 125 -4.58 -23.18 -9.19
N GLU A 126 -5.86 -23.01 -9.53
CA GLU A 126 -6.36 -23.07 -10.91
C GLU A 126 -5.66 -22.07 -11.83
N LEU A 127 -5.38 -20.87 -11.34
CA LEU A 127 -4.67 -19.84 -12.11
C LEU A 127 -3.18 -20.14 -12.31
N GLY A 128 -2.58 -20.98 -11.44
CA GLY A 128 -1.17 -21.32 -11.45
C GLY A 128 -0.36 -20.69 -10.31
N PHE A 129 -1.01 -20.31 -9.21
CA PHE A 129 -0.30 -20.06 -7.96
C PHE A 129 0.11 -21.38 -7.31
N GLU A 130 1.12 -21.30 -6.46
CA GLU A 130 1.66 -22.43 -5.69
C GLU A 130 1.78 -22.04 -4.22
N TYR A 131 1.68 -23.04 -3.34
CA TYR A 131 1.97 -22.89 -1.90
C TYR A 131 3.26 -23.64 -1.57
N SER A 132 4.12 -23.04 -0.75
CA SER A 132 5.31 -23.71 -0.22
C SER A 132 4.98 -24.86 0.74
N GLU A 133 3.84 -24.77 1.42
CA GLU A 133 3.34 -25.81 2.32
C GLU A 133 1.87 -26.14 1.99
N ASN A 134 1.52 -27.42 1.98
CA ASN A 134 0.13 -27.85 1.80
C ASN A 134 -0.68 -27.81 3.11
N LYS A 135 -0.61 -26.68 3.83
CA LYS A 135 -1.40 -26.42 5.03
C LYS A 135 -1.76 -24.92 5.14
N PRO A 136 -2.95 -24.57 5.64
CA PRO A 136 -3.31 -23.17 5.83
C PRO A 136 -2.56 -22.56 7.01
N HIS A 137 -2.27 -21.27 6.94
CA HIS A 137 -1.80 -20.49 8.08
C HIS A 137 -2.89 -20.44 9.17
N PRO A 138 -2.57 -20.66 10.47
CA PRO A 138 -3.58 -20.75 11.52
C PRO A 138 -4.49 -19.51 11.64
N ARG A 139 -3.92 -18.31 11.39
CA ARG A 139 -4.64 -17.04 11.48
C ARG A 139 -5.25 -16.59 10.15
N MET A 140 -4.51 -16.76 9.06
CA MET A 140 -4.79 -16.11 7.76
C MET A 140 -5.26 -17.09 6.68
N GLY A 141 -5.29 -18.38 6.98
CA GLY A 141 -5.74 -19.40 6.03
C GLY A 141 -4.76 -19.57 4.88
N TRP A 142 -5.30 -19.76 3.69
CA TRP A 142 -4.54 -20.01 2.46
C TRP A 142 -3.98 -18.73 1.82
N THR A 143 -3.27 -17.91 2.62
CA THR A 143 -2.86 -16.56 2.21
C THR A 143 -1.53 -16.45 1.48
N PHE A 144 -0.60 -17.40 1.67
CA PHE A 144 0.79 -17.30 1.19
C PHE A 144 1.02 -18.01 -0.15
N ALA A 145 0.01 -17.99 -1.02
CA ALA A 145 0.19 -18.45 -2.39
C ALA A 145 1.11 -17.48 -3.11
N ARG A 146 1.91 -17.99 -4.06
CA ARG A 146 2.71 -17.15 -4.98
C ARG A 146 2.54 -17.64 -6.40
N ILE A 147 2.57 -16.74 -7.38
CA ILE A 147 2.52 -17.14 -8.79
C ILE A 147 3.68 -18.09 -9.10
N GLY A 148 3.34 -19.29 -9.56
CA GLY A 148 4.31 -20.36 -9.83
C GLY A 148 5.13 -20.09 -11.09
N PRO A 149 6.23 -20.84 -11.32
CA PRO A 149 7.11 -20.63 -12.48
C PRO A 149 6.37 -20.67 -13.83
N ALA A 150 5.42 -21.60 -13.98
CA ALA A 150 4.62 -21.71 -15.21
C ALA A 150 3.73 -20.48 -15.44
N LEU A 151 3.15 -19.91 -14.38
CA LEU A 151 2.35 -18.70 -14.47
C LEU A 151 3.23 -17.47 -14.75
N LYS A 152 4.42 -17.37 -14.14
CA LYS A 152 5.41 -16.33 -14.46
C LYS A 152 5.82 -16.36 -15.93
N GLU A 153 6.04 -17.55 -16.50
CA GLU A 153 6.36 -17.72 -17.92
C GLU A 153 5.21 -17.30 -18.84
N ARG A 154 3.96 -17.53 -18.42
CA ARG A 154 2.78 -17.06 -19.16
C ARG A 154 2.69 -15.53 -19.13
N ILE A 155 2.84 -14.93 -17.95
CA ILE A 155 2.76 -13.47 -17.75
C ILE A 155 3.91 -12.76 -18.49
N SER A 156 5.11 -13.33 -18.53
CA SER A 156 6.25 -12.69 -19.22
C SER A 156 6.09 -12.56 -20.74
N LYS A 157 5.17 -13.35 -21.33
CA LYS A 157 4.81 -13.29 -22.75
C LYS A 157 3.64 -12.34 -23.04
N MET A 158 3.00 -11.81 -22.00
CA MET A 158 1.91 -10.85 -22.13
C MET A 158 2.47 -9.46 -22.40
N ASP A 159 1.70 -8.64 -23.12
CA ASP A 159 2.07 -7.26 -23.44
C ASP A 159 1.91 -6.34 -22.22
N ILE A 160 2.77 -6.51 -21.22
CA ILE A 160 2.84 -5.70 -20.00
C ILE A 160 4.26 -5.16 -19.86
N ASN A 161 4.40 -3.84 -19.78
CA ASN A 161 5.69 -3.18 -19.71
C ASN A 161 6.27 -3.23 -18.28
N GLN A 162 7.10 -4.25 -18.04
CA GLN A 162 7.71 -4.51 -16.73
C GLN A 162 8.53 -3.33 -16.19
N LYS A 163 9.12 -2.50 -17.06
CA LYS A 163 10.00 -1.39 -16.67
C LYS A 163 9.25 -0.27 -15.92
N ILE A 164 7.93 -0.18 -16.09
CA ILE A 164 7.09 0.82 -15.42
C ILE A 164 7.04 0.60 -13.90
N PHE A 165 7.19 -0.64 -13.43
CA PHE A 165 7.14 -1.01 -12.01
C PHE A 165 8.50 -0.80 -11.32
N SER A 166 8.98 0.43 -11.33
CA SER A 166 10.30 0.83 -10.81
C SER A 166 10.25 2.03 -9.87
N ILE A 167 9.06 2.55 -9.58
CA ILE A 167 8.84 3.61 -8.59
C ILE A 167 7.99 3.09 -7.44
N SER A 168 8.30 3.55 -6.23
CA SER A 168 7.49 3.29 -5.04
C SER A 168 7.49 4.50 -4.13
N LYS A 169 6.53 4.51 -3.20
CA LYS A 169 6.48 5.51 -2.15
C LYS A 169 7.52 5.20 -1.08
N ARG A 170 8.39 6.18 -0.82
CA ARG A 170 9.38 6.17 0.26
C ARG A 170 9.25 7.44 1.11
N GLY A 171 9.71 7.36 2.36
CA GLY A 171 9.75 8.51 3.25
C GLY A 171 10.86 9.50 2.88
N TYR A 172 10.72 10.77 3.28
CA TYR A 172 11.75 11.80 3.08
C TYR A 172 13.14 11.35 3.56
N MET A 173 13.20 10.70 4.73
CA MET A 173 14.45 10.23 5.33
C MET A 173 15.18 9.18 4.47
N TYR A 174 14.44 8.35 3.71
CA TYR A 174 15.03 7.37 2.80
C TYR A 174 15.89 8.08 1.75
N PHE A 175 15.34 9.09 1.08
CA PHE A 175 16.06 9.84 0.06
C PHE A 175 17.21 10.67 0.62
N GLN A 176 17.08 11.18 1.86
CA GLN A 176 18.19 11.84 2.55
C GLN A 176 19.36 10.88 2.80
N LEU A 177 19.09 9.66 3.27
CA LEU A 177 20.12 8.65 3.49
C LEU A 177 20.84 8.27 2.18
N LEU A 178 20.12 8.20 1.06
CA LEU A 178 20.73 8.00 -0.25
C LEU A 178 21.64 9.17 -0.64
N ALA A 179 21.19 10.41 -0.40
CA ALA A 179 22.00 11.60 -0.64
C ALA A 179 23.27 11.64 0.23
N ASP A 180 23.20 11.06 1.45
CA ASP A 180 24.33 10.89 2.37
C ASP A 180 25.23 9.67 2.03
N GLY A 181 25.01 9.02 0.87
CA GLY A 181 25.84 7.94 0.36
C GLY A 181 25.52 6.54 0.90
N LYS A 182 24.37 6.34 1.54
CA LYS A 182 23.89 5.00 1.92
C LYS A 182 23.35 4.26 0.69
N THR A 183 23.50 2.94 0.70
CA THR A 183 22.82 2.10 -0.31
C THR A 183 21.31 2.03 -0.04
N PRO A 184 20.48 1.70 -1.04
CA PRO A 184 19.05 1.44 -0.85
C PRO A 184 18.74 0.47 0.29
N GLU A 185 19.50 -0.62 0.42
CA GLU A 185 19.29 -1.63 1.45
C GLU A 185 19.57 -1.07 2.84
N GLN A 186 20.65 -0.30 2.98
CA GLN A 186 20.99 0.38 4.24
C GLN A 186 19.93 1.42 4.61
N ALA A 187 19.48 2.22 3.64
CA ALA A 187 18.47 3.25 3.86
C ALA A 187 17.12 2.63 4.28
N ALA A 188 16.71 1.54 3.63
CA ALA A 188 15.50 0.80 3.97
C ALA A 188 15.57 0.24 5.40
N GLN A 189 16.66 -0.45 5.76
CA GLN A 189 16.84 -1.04 7.09
C GLN A 189 16.83 0.03 8.20
N ILE A 190 17.45 1.18 7.97
CA ILE A 190 17.43 2.31 8.92
C ILE A 190 16.00 2.86 9.06
N CYS A 191 15.28 3.06 7.95
CA CYS A 191 13.90 3.55 7.98
C CYS A 191 12.97 2.58 8.71
N GLU A 192 13.05 1.27 8.44
CA GLU A 192 12.23 0.25 9.10
C GLU A 192 12.48 0.19 10.61
N SER A 193 13.75 0.22 11.04
CA SER A 193 14.09 0.22 12.47
C SER A 193 13.60 1.48 13.21
N SER A 194 13.56 2.63 12.53
CA SER A 194 13.00 3.87 13.08
C SER A 194 11.47 3.84 13.18
N GLU A 195 10.80 3.10 12.29
CA GLU A 195 9.34 2.97 12.24
C GLU A 195 8.78 1.87 13.15
N GLN A 196 9.58 0.86 13.48
CA GLN A 196 9.26 -0.22 14.43
C GLN A 196 9.44 0.19 15.89
N GLN A 197 10.05 1.35 16.15
CA GLN A 197 9.91 1.95 17.46
C GLN A 197 8.42 2.19 17.73
N PRO A 198 7.82 1.59 18.78
CA PRO A 198 6.49 1.97 19.17
C PRO A 198 6.44 3.49 19.31
N ALA A 199 5.28 4.12 19.05
CA ALA A 199 5.08 5.55 19.32
C ALA A 199 5.41 5.97 20.79
N LEU A 200 5.77 5.01 21.64
CA LEU A 200 6.34 5.13 22.98
C LEU A 200 7.83 5.55 23.01
N LEU A 201 8.60 5.33 21.93
CA LEU A 201 10.03 5.69 21.83
C LEU A 201 10.32 6.89 20.90
N ARG A 202 9.33 7.39 20.14
CA ARG A 202 9.31 8.84 19.92
C ARG A 202 9.19 9.42 21.32
N THR A 203 10.28 9.95 21.87
CA THR A 203 10.19 10.80 23.05
C THR A 203 9.13 11.83 22.69
N LYS A 204 7.92 11.67 23.23
CA LYS A 204 6.91 12.73 23.16
C LYS A 204 7.67 13.93 23.69
N SER A 205 7.95 14.91 22.83
CA SER A 205 8.51 16.16 23.29
C SER A 205 7.62 16.58 24.45
N LYS A 206 8.19 16.63 25.67
CA LYS A 206 7.40 16.86 26.87
C LYS A 206 6.66 18.17 26.63
N SER A 207 5.35 18.08 26.54
CA SER A 207 4.54 19.28 26.39
C SER A 207 4.41 19.90 27.77
N HIS A 208 4.67 21.20 27.85
CA HIS A 208 4.59 21.96 29.08
C HIS A 208 3.38 22.88 28.97
N LYS A 209 2.49 22.81 29.96
CA LYS A 209 1.31 23.67 30.03
C LYS A 209 1.67 24.90 30.84
N TRP A 210 1.23 26.05 30.36
CA TRP A 210 1.45 27.34 30.99
C TRP A 210 0.09 27.98 31.19
N LEU A 211 -0.12 28.60 32.35
CA LEU A 211 -1.35 29.27 32.71
C LEU A 211 -1.05 30.68 33.19
N CYS A 212 -1.84 31.64 32.72
CA CYS A 212 -1.84 32.97 33.32
C CYS A 212 -2.51 32.88 34.70
N PRO A 213 -1.89 33.41 35.77
CA PRO A 213 -2.46 33.31 37.12
C PRO A 213 -3.71 34.18 37.30
N ASN A 214 -3.90 35.22 36.49
CA ASN A 214 -5.06 36.11 36.59
C ASN A 214 -6.25 35.69 35.70
N CYS A 215 -6.03 35.46 34.40
CA CYS A 215 -7.12 35.19 33.44
C CYS A 215 -7.22 33.73 32.98
N GLU A 216 -6.38 32.85 33.52
CA GLU A 216 -6.37 31.40 33.22
C GLU A 216 -6.11 31.03 31.75
N VAL A 217 -5.65 31.98 30.91
CA VAL A 217 -5.24 31.71 29.53
C VAL A 217 -4.19 30.62 29.51
N ARG A 218 -4.42 29.62 28.64
CA ARG A 218 -3.62 28.39 28.57
C ARG A 218 -2.79 28.34 27.30
N VAL A 219 -1.50 28.09 27.45
CA VAL A 219 -0.56 27.92 26.33
C VAL A 219 0.19 26.59 26.49
N ILE A 220 0.53 25.94 25.38
CA ILE A 220 1.31 24.69 25.36
C ILE A 220 2.62 24.95 24.61
N SER A 221 3.76 24.59 25.22
CA SER A 221 5.08 24.63 24.57
C SER A 221 5.72 23.25 24.52
N TYR A 222 6.62 23.06 23.55
CA TYR A 222 7.48 21.87 23.44
C TYR A 222 8.92 22.12 23.88
N LYS A 223 9.25 23.35 24.30
CA LYS A 223 10.51 23.74 24.94
C LYS A 223 10.28 23.91 26.44
N GLU A 224 11.16 23.33 27.25
CA GLU A 224 11.01 23.24 28.71
C GLU A 224 11.07 24.58 29.42
N ASN A 225 11.95 25.46 28.94
CA ASN A 225 12.20 26.79 29.47
C ASN A 225 11.80 27.83 28.42
N VAL A 226 10.65 28.46 28.62
CA VAL A 226 10.12 29.56 27.82
C VAL A 226 9.58 30.63 28.74
N ASN A 227 9.78 31.90 28.38
CA ASN A 227 9.22 33.04 29.08
C ASN A 227 8.03 33.53 28.25
N ILE A 228 6.81 33.37 28.78
CA ILE A 228 5.58 33.74 28.09
C ILE A 228 4.87 34.77 28.96
N ILE A 229 4.50 35.90 28.36
CA ILE A 229 3.71 36.96 29.03
C ILE A 229 2.31 36.94 28.44
N CYS A 230 1.29 37.01 29.32
CA CYS A 230 -0.09 37.23 28.90
C CYS A 230 -0.24 38.69 28.49
N GLY A 231 -0.53 38.96 27.21
CA GLY A 231 -0.72 40.33 26.73
C GLY A 231 -1.88 41.07 27.40
N ASP A 232 -2.92 40.36 27.85
CA ASP A 232 -4.10 40.95 28.47
C ASP A 232 -3.88 41.33 29.94
N CYS A 233 -3.10 40.52 30.68
CA CYS A 233 -2.82 40.74 32.10
C CYS A 233 -1.43 41.35 32.36
N ASN A 234 -0.58 41.39 31.34
CA ASN A 234 0.84 41.73 31.42
C ASN A 234 1.63 40.93 32.49
N GLU A 235 1.18 39.70 32.75
CA GLU A 235 1.76 38.79 33.74
C GLU A 235 2.45 37.60 33.07
N THR A 236 3.53 37.11 33.69
CA THR A 236 4.23 35.90 33.22
C THR A 236 3.39 34.65 33.49
N LEU A 237 3.19 33.83 32.45
CA LEU A 237 2.49 32.55 32.61
C LEU A 237 3.35 31.58 33.44
N VAL A 238 2.69 30.85 34.33
CA VAL A 238 3.32 29.86 35.20
C VAL A 238 3.10 28.45 34.68
N LYS A 239 4.13 27.61 34.80
CA LYS A 239 4.09 26.20 34.37
C LYS A 239 3.17 25.39 35.29
N ARG A 240 2.29 24.56 34.72
CA ARG A 240 1.39 23.64 35.43
C ARG A 240 1.46 22.22 34.87
#